data_AF-V9HLT8-F1
#
_entry.id   AF-V9HLT8-F1
#
_cell.length_a   1.000
_cell.length_b   1.000
_cell.length_c   1.000
_cell.angle_alpha   90.00
_cell.angle_beta   90.00
_cell.angle_gamma   90.00
#
_symmetry.space_group_name_H-M   'P 1'
#
loop_
_entity.id
_entity.type
_entity.pdbx_description
1 polymer ?
#
loop_
_entity_poly.entity_id
_entity_poly.type
_entity_poly.pdbx_seq_one_letter_code
_entity_poly.pdbx_strand_id
1 'polypeptide(L)' 'MKYEWKKIEKNIYGVKQKAEVVDVPSQKFIMIQGQGNPNMEDFSNRVSALYSLAYGIKILFKSMMKNEDDEK' A
#
# COMPACT_ATOMS: atom_id res chain seq x y z
N MET A 1 9.28 -7.43 -11.38
CA MET A 1 8.26 -6.69 -12.18
C MET A 1 7.37 -5.86 -11.25
N LYS A 2 6.87 -4.69 -11.67
CA LYS A 2 6.09 -3.77 -10.81
C LYS A 2 4.62 -4.23 -10.68
N TYR A 3 4.14 -4.47 -9.46
CA TYR A 3 2.72 -4.71 -9.20
C TYR A 3 1.98 -3.39 -8.94
N GLU A 4 0.87 -3.16 -9.65
CA GLU A 4 0.05 -1.94 -9.51
C GLU A 4 -1.40 -2.30 -9.20
N TRP A 5 -1.74 -2.40 -7.91
CA TRP A 5 -3.08 -2.78 -7.41
C TRP A 5 -4.24 -2.07 -8.12
N LYS A 6 -4.17 -0.74 -8.27
CA LYS A 6 -5.24 0.04 -8.94
C LYS A 6 -5.50 -0.37 -10.40
N LYS A 7 -4.50 -0.93 -11.09
CA LYS A 7 -4.62 -1.39 -12.48
C LYS A 7 -5.08 -2.84 -12.58
N ILE A 8 -4.62 -3.68 -11.66
CA ILE A 8 -4.83 -5.13 -11.67
C ILE A 8 -6.15 -5.48 -10.99
N GLU A 9 -6.41 -4.94 -9.80
CA GLU A 9 -7.56 -5.24 -8.94
C GLU A 9 -8.66 -4.17 -9.10
N LYS A 10 -9.13 -4.00 -10.34
CA LYS A 10 -10.12 -2.96 -10.70
C LYS A 10 -11.47 -3.15 -10.01
N ASN A 11 -11.82 -4.38 -9.66
CA ASN A 11 -13.05 -4.72 -8.95
C ASN A 11 -13.14 -4.10 -7.56
N ILE A 12 -11.99 -3.81 -6.91
CA ILE A 12 -11.98 -3.18 -5.58
C ILE A 12 -11.45 -1.75 -5.60
N TYR A 13 -10.56 -1.39 -6.54
CA TYR A 13 -9.97 -0.03 -6.60
C TYR A 13 -10.52 0.85 -7.75
N GLY A 14 -11.28 0.27 -8.68
CA GLY A 14 -11.84 0.95 -9.86
C GLY A 14 -13.38 1.01 -9.85
N VAL A 15 -13.99 0.96 -8.66
CA VAL A 15 -15.44 0.93 -8.47
C VAL A 15 -16.12 2.22 -8.94
N LYS A 16 -17.39 2.11 -9.35
CA LYS A 16 -18.21 3.25 -9.78
C LYS A 16 -18.93 3.88 -8.58
N GLN A 17 -19.51 5.06 -8.76
CA GLN A 17 -20.40 5.71 -7.76
C GLN A 17 -21.78 5.02 -7.71
N LYS A 18 -21.79 3.69 -7.60
CA LYS A 18 -22.98 2.86 -7.48
C LYS A 18 -22.68 1.80 -6.44
N ALA A 19 -23.61 1.59 -5.51
CA ALA A 19 -23.48 0.52 -4.53
C ALA A 19 -23.51 -0.84 -5.22
N GLU A 20 -22.54 -1.69 -4.90
CA GLU A 20 -22.39 -3.05 -5.39
C GLU A 20 -21.76 -3.93 -4.30
N VAL A 21 -22.08 -5.22 -4.32
CA VAL A 21 -21.46 -6.21 -3.42
C VAL A 21 -20.13 -6.64 -4.05
N VAL A 22 -19.05 -6.61 -3.26
CA VAL A 22 -17.71 -6.98 -3.69
C VAL A 22 -17.07 -7.92 -2.69
N ASP A 23 -16.35 -8.92 -3.19
CA ASP A 23 -15.50 -9.79 -2.37
C ASP A 23 -14.10 -9.19 -2.24
N VAL A 24 -13.66 -8.98 -0.99
CA VAL A 24 -12.33 -8.43 -0.70
C VAL A 24 -11.43 -9.58 -0.24
N PRO A 25 -10.42 -9.99 -1.04
CA PRO A 25 -9.51 -11.07 -0.66
C PRO A 25 -8.58 -10.64 0.48
N SER A 26 -8.06 -11.62 1.23
CA SER A 26 -7.04 -11.37 2.24
C SER A 26 -5.79 -10.75 1.63
N GLN A 27 -5.32 -9.66 2.23
CA GLN A 27 -4.17 -8.89 1.77
C GLN A 27 -3.21 -8.61 2.93
N LYS A 28 -1.96 -8.33 2.59
CA LYS A 28 -0.92 -7.97 3.56
C LYS A 28 -0.86 -6.45 3.69
N PHE A 29 -0.96 -5.94 4.90
CA PHE A 29 -0.87 -4.51 5.19
C PHE A 29 0.16 -4.25 6.29
N ILE A 30 0.85 -3.12 6.16
CA ILE A 30 1.48 -2.46 7.30
C ILE A 30 0.40 -1.62 7.99
N MET A 31 0.30 -1.70 9.32
CA MET A 31 -0.77 -1.05 10.06
C MET A 31 -0.25 -0.48 11.38
N ILE A 32 -0.75 0.69 11.74
CA ILE A 32 -0.64 1.27 13.08
C ILE A 32 -2.05 1.43 13.60
N GLN A 33 -2.36 0.80 14.74
CA GLN A 33 -3.63 1.01 15.42
C GLN A 33 -3.64 2.39 16.08
N GLY A 34 -4.80 3.03 16.11
CA GLY A 34 -4.97 4.36 16.68
C GLY A 34 -6.44 4.71 16.88
N GLN A 35 -6.67 5.78 17.62
CA GLN A 35 -7.99 6.33 17.90
C GLN A 35 -7.89 7.85 18.05
N GLY A 36 -9.00 8.56 17.89
CA GLY A 36 -9.06 10.02 18.08
C GLY A 36 -9.45 10.77 16.80
N ASN A 37 -9.27 12.09 16.82
CA ASN A 37 -9.65 12.97 15.73
C ASN A 37 -8.58 12.94 14.61
N PRO A 38 -8.91 12.56 13.36
CA PRO A 38 -7.95 12.46 12.26
C PRO A 38 -7.39 13.81 11.81
N ASN A 39 -7.96 14.93 12.27
CA ASN A 39 -7.46 16.27 12.00
C ASN A 39 -6.36 16.71 12.99
N MET A 40 -6.01 15.86 13.96
CA MET A 40 -4.96 16.16 14.94
C MET A 40 -3.60 15.60 14.49
N GLU A 41 -2.55 16.18 15.05
CA GLU A 41 -1.16 15.90 14.66
C GLU A 41 -0.78 14.41 14.76
N ASP A 42 -1.28 13.70 15.78
CA ASP A 42 -1.01 12.26 15.97
C ASP A 42 -1.39 11.41 14.74
N PHE A 43 -2.52 11.71 14.08
CA PHE A 43 -2.93 11.00 12.87
C PHE A 43 -1.95 11.25 11.72
N SER A 44 -1.59 12.52 11.48
CA SER A 44 -0.61 12.89 10.44
C SER A 44 0.76 12.23 10.68
N ASN A 45 1.19 12.16 11.95
CA ASN A 45 2.44 11.51 12.34
C ASN A 45 2.42 10.00 12.05
N ARG A 46 1.32 9.30 12.37
CA ARG A 46 1.16 7.87 12.05
C ARG A 46 1.15 7.61 10.54
N VAL A 47 0.45 8.44 9.78
CA VAL A 47 0.45 8.36 8.30
C VAL A 47 1.86 8.55 7.76
N SER A 48 2.59 9.57 8.24
CA SER A 48 3.96 9.85 7.84
C SER A 48 4.90 8.67 8.12
N ALA A 49 4.76 8.03 9.29
CA ALA A 49 5.53 6.83 9.64
C ALA A 49 5.25 5.65 8.69
N LEU A 50 3.98 5.39 8.35
CA LEU A 50 3.60 4.36 7.39
C LEU A 50 4.20 4.62 6.00
N TYR A 51 4.18 5.88 5.54
CA TYR A 51 4.77 6.25 4.25
C TYR A 51 6.29 6.07 4.21
N SER A 52 7.00 6.52 5.25
CA SER A 52 8.45 6.33 5.35
C SER A 52 8.83 4.84 5.30
N LEU A 53 8.11 3.99 6.04
CA LEU A 53 8.34 2.54 6.01
C LEU A 53 8.04 1.93 4.64
N ALA A 54 6.88 2.25 4.05
CA ALA A 54 6.49 1.73 2.74
C ALA A 54 7.52 2.09 1.64
N TYR A 55 8.04 3.31 1.68
CA TYR A 55 9.03 3.76 0.70
C TYR A 55 10.38 3.06 0.87
N GLY A 56 10.81 2.83 2.12
CA GLY A 56 11.98 2.01 2.42
C GLY A 56 11.86 0.60 1.86
N ILE A 57 10.73 -0.08 2.10
CA ILE A 57 10.45 -1.42 1.55
C ILE A 57 10.49 -1.42 0.01
N LYS A 58 9.87 -0.42 -0.62
CA LYS A 58 9.86 -0.27 -2.08
C LYS A 58 11.27 -0.15 -2.66
N ILE A 59 12.13 0.66 -2.04
CA ILE A 59 13.52 0.83 -2.50
C ILE A 59 14.30 -0.46 -2.34
N LEU A 60 14.19 -1.11 -1.18
CA LEU A 60 14.86 -2.37 -0.89
C LEU A 60 14.51 -3.44 -1.94
N PHE A 61 13.22 -3.60 -2.23
CA PHE A 61 12.74 -4.53 -3.25
C PHE A 61 13.30 -4.22 -4.64
N LYS A 62 13.32 -2.94 -5.02
CA LYS A 62 13.91 -2.51 -6.31
C LYS A 62 15.41 -2.85 -6.39
N SER A 63 16.14 -2.68 -5.28
CA SER A 63 17.56 -3.02 -5.22
C SER A 63 17.80 -4.52 -5.37
N MET A 64 17.01 -5.35 -4.68
CA MET A 64 17.11 -6.81 -4.77
C MET A 64 16.85 -7.32 -6.19
N MET A 65 15.80 -6.80 -6.85
CA MET A 65 15.48 -7.18 -8.23
C MET A 65 16.58 -6.79 -9.23
N LYS A 66 17.29 -5.66 -9.01
CA LYS A 66 18.39 -5.26 -9.88
C LYS A 66 19.58 -6.22 -9.78
N ASN A 67 19.93 -6.62 -8.55
CA ASN A 67 21.07 -7.53 -8.33
C ASN A 67 20.84 -8.91 -8.96
N GLU A 68 19.60 -9.43 -8.96
CA GLU A 68 19.25 -10.69 -9.62
C GLU A 68 19.34 -10.63 -11.16
N ASP A 69 19.17 -9.45 -11.76
CA ASP A 69 19.32 -9.24 -13.20
C ASP A 69 20.81 -9.07 -13.58
N ASP A 70 21.65 -8.59 -12.66
CA ASP A 70 23.11 -8.43 -12.85
C ASP A 70 23.89 -9.77 -12.64
N GLU A 71 23.32 -10.74 -11.93
CA GLU A 71 23.90 -12.08 -11.69
C GLU A 71 23.49 -13.16 -12.73
N LYS A 72 22.60 -12.82 -13.66
CA LYS A 72 22.17 -13.69 -14.79
C LYS A 72 22.83 -13.30 -16.09
#